data_AF-M0A5L3-F1
#
_entry.id   AF-M0A5L3-F1
#
_cell.length_a   1.000
_cell.length_b   1.000
_cell.length_c   1.000
_cell.angle_alpha   90.00
_cell.angle_beta   90.00
_cell.angle_gamma   90.00
#
_symmetry.space_group_name_H-M   'P 1'
#
loop_
_entity.id
_entity.type
_entity.pdbx_description
1 polymer ?
#
loop_
_entity_poly.entity_id
_entity_poly.type
_entity_poly.pdbx_seq_one_letter_code
_entity_poly.pdbx_strand_id
1 'polypeptide(L)'
;MTPDSEFAFELRTCRWAEREWPPEHSHDDTHHIVARQLGTKRRRWDTIVLECNPAGLRDRARFGAKRLDSDLLHIVRNAPAEWEYYRDALPHPGYPWRYVREAIHQADDRGIIETRKQGNRIQIRRKWPYPDWVERIVAIENKPDLDASAARALGPQLEFDVAMALADEVWVATQATDETITPALFEGLPVAAGILALDPDVLAAEVAWHPRQLTVDEPGTRILERPDGGDHDGSAARFEYIEPATKAEKRLALAERAYERGWRSFVETMRPDCRHFELRTREGPQLVPYCSAKSCQPTAAECSGSCSAFEPEPPVWRTKGWPIEGGPGKRCQQLLAARRRRRRLGQE
;
A
#
# COMPACT_ATOMS: atom_id res chain seq x y z
N MET A 1 18.65 11.15 -16.11
CA MET A 1 17.62 12.16 -15.84
C MET A 1 17.14 11.98 -14.41
N THR A 2 17.57 12.87 -13.51
CA THR A 2 16.96 13.07 -12.20
C THR A 2 15.43 13.04 -12.31
N PRO A 3 14.69 12.35 -11.42
CA PRO A 3 13.25 12.43 -11.41
C PRO A 3 12.84 13.87 -11.09
N ASP A 4 12.08 14.49 -11.98
CA ASP A 4 11.64 15.90 -11.84
C ASP A 4 10.71 16.16 -10.62
N SER A 5 10.38 15.15 -9.82
CA SER A 5 9.57 15.25 -8.59
C SER A 5 9.69 14.02 -7.69
N GLU A 6 9.37 14.17 -6.39
CA GLU A 6 9.20 13.05 -5.44
C GLU A 6 8.23 11.99 -5.95
N PHE A 7 7.14 12.42 -6.60
CA PHE A 7 6.19 11.52 -7.24
C PHE A 7 6.84 10.68 -8.35
N ALA A 8 7.72 11.28 -9.16
CA ALA A 8 8.43 10.53 -10.19
C ALA A 8 9.41 9.53 -9.58
N PHE A 9 10.14 9.92 -8.55
CA PHE A 9 11.04 9.03 -7.82
C PHE A 9 10.28 7.85 -7.18
N GLU A 10 9.17 8.12 -6.50
CA GLU A 10 8.29 7.09 -5.92
C GLU A 10 7.86 6.03 -6.96
N LEU A 11 7.46 6.46 -8.16
CA LEU A 11 7.11 5.52 -9.23
C LEU A 11 8.30 4.63 -9.63
N ARG A 12 9.52 5.16 -9.60
CA ARG A 12 10.75 4.41 -9.89
C ARG A 12 11.10 3.46 -8.76
N THR A 13 11.03 3.88 -7.50
CA THR A 13 11.22 3.01 -6.32
C THR A 13 10.27 1.84 -6.33
N CYS A 14 8.96 2.10 -6.53
CA CYS A 14 7.98 1.02 -6.63
C CYS A 14 8.32 0.05 -7.78
N ARG A 15 8.74 0.58 -8.93
CA ARG A 15 9.07 -0.24 -10.10
C ARG A 15 10.29 -1.10 -9.90
N TRP A 16 11.31 -0.55 -9.22
CA TRP A 16 12.48 -1.29 -8.78
C TRP A 16 12.05 -2.39 -7.81
N ALA A 17 11.29 -2.06 -6.75
CA ALA A 17 10.84 -3.05 -5.77
C ALA A 17 10.02 -4.18 -6.42
N GLU A 18 9.14 -3.89 -7.38
CA GLU A 18 8.40 -4.94 -8.11
C GLU A 18 9.29 -5.92 -8.88
N ARG A 19 10.49 -5.50 -9.26
CA ARG A 19 11.40 -6.27 -10.10
C ARG A 19 12.49 -6.95 -9.32
N GLU A 20 13.09 -6.23 -8.38
CA GLU A 20 14.38 -6.55 -7.77
C GLU A 20 14.27 -6.73 -6.25
N TRP A 21 13.06 -6.67 -5.66
CA TRP A 21 12.89 -6.97 -4.23
C TRP A 21 12.96 -8.49 -3.98
N PRO A 22 13.62 -8.93 -2.90
CA PRO A 22 14.42 -8.15 -1.94
C PRO A 22 15.80 -7.75 -2.48
N PRO A 23 16.38 -6.61 -2.04
CA PRO A 23 17.58 -6.01 -2.63
C PRO A 23 18.85 -6.89 -2.64
N GLU A 24 18.92 -7.92 -1.79
CA GLU A 24 20.15 -8.70 -1.53
C GLU A 24 20.03 -10.20 -1.80
N HIS A 25 18.85 -10.71 -2.16
CA HIS A 25 18.67 -12.16 -2.37
C HIS A 25 18.34 -12.47 -3.83
N SER A 26 18.96 -13.53 -4.37
CA SER A 26 18.58 -14.06 -5.68
C SER A 26 17.12 -14.53 -5.66
N HIS A 27 16.35 -14.05 -6.62
CA HIS A 27 14.90 -14.12 -6.82
C HIS A 27 14.15 -15.46 -6.68
N ASP A 28 14.78 -16.56 -6.25
CA ASP A 28 14.29 -17.87 -6.64
C ASP A 28 13.01 -18.36 -5.93
N ASP A 29 12.56 -17.75 -4.82
CA ASP A 29 11.30 -18.18 -4.17
C ASP A 29 10.42 -17.08 -3.52
N THR A 30 10.93 -15.87 -3.30
CA THR A 30 10.17 -14.82 -2.59
C THR A 30 9.07 -14.23 -3.47
N HIS A 31 7.82 -14.30 -3.00
CA HIS A 31 6.69 -13.67 -3.67
C HIS A 31 6.31 -12.39 -2.94
N HIS A 32 6.24 -11.27 -3.65
CA HIS A 32 5.93 -9.99 -3.03
C HIS A 32 4.85 -9.18 -3.75
N ILE A 33 4.17 -8.34 -2.97
CA ILE A 33 3.19 -7.36 -3.45
C ILE A 33 3.68 -5.97 -3.09
N VAL A 34 3.88 -5.13 -4.10
CA VAL A 34 4.19 -3.71 -3.92
C VAL A 34 2.89 -2.90 -3.93
N ALA A 35 2.66 -2.13 -2.87
CA ALA A 35 1.54 -1.22 -2.73
C ALA A 35 2.00 0.21 -2.51
N ARG A 36 1.39 1.15 -3.23
CA ARG A 36 1.79 2.56 -3.23
C ARG A 36 0.78 3.45 -2.53
N GLN A 37 1.27 4.44 -1.78
CA GLN A 37 0.49 5.44 -1.07
C GLN A 37 -0.60 4.78 -0.20
N LEU A 38 -0.16 3.90 0.70
CA LEU A 38 -1.03 3.07 1.53
C LEU A 38 -0.91 3.50 2.99
N GLY A 39 -2.02 3.58 3.71
CA GLY A 39 -2.00 4.11 5.06
C GLY A 39 -3.24 3.83 5.87
N THR A 40 -3.12 3.81 7.18
CA THR A 40 -4.24 3.82 8.12
C THR A 40 -4.80 5.25 8.28
N LYS A 41 -5.81 5.44 9.15
CA LYS A 41 -6.31 6.78 9.49
C LYS A 41 -5.20 7.70 10.05
N ARG A 42 -4.14 7.14 10.64
CA ARG A 42 -3.12 7.88 11.40
C ARG A 42 -1.75 7.98 10.73
N ARG A 43 -1.48 7.16 9.73
CA ARG A 43 -0.17 7.06 9.08
C ARG A 43 -0.32 6.54 7.66
N ARG A 44 0.36 7.15 6.70
CA ARG A 44 0.39 6.75 5.29
C ARG A 44 1.81 6.65 4.82
N TRP A 45 2.18 5.48 4.32
CA TRP A 45 3.49 5.15 3.76
C TRP A 45 3.48 5.35 2.25
N ASP A 46 4.62 5.76 1.71
CA ASP A 46 4.76 5.91 0.27
C ASP A 46 4.75 4.58 -0.46
N THR A 47 5.52 3.61 0.04
CA THR A 47 5.58 2.26 -0.52
C THR A 47 5.54 1.22 0.59
N ILE A 48 4.71 0.20 0.39
CA ILE A 48 4.63 -1.00 1.21
C ILE A 48 5.02 -2.18 0.33
N VAL A 49 5.96 -3.00 0.78
CA VAL A 49 6.25 -4.30 0.17
C VAL A 49 5.74 -5.36 1.14
N LEU A 50 4.83 -6.22 0.67
CA LEU A 50 4.46 -7.43 1.39
C LEU A 50 5.30 -8.57 0.84
N GLU A 51 6.03 -9.26 1.71
CA GLU A 51 6.55 -10.57 1.38
C GLU A 51 5.52 -11.61 1.80
N CYS A 52 5.28 -12.57 0.91
CA CYS A 52 4.14 -13.47 0.99
C CYS A 52 4.58 -14.91 0.85
N ASN A 53 4.02 -15.77 1.71
CA ASN A 53 4.04 -17.20 1.51
C ASN A 53 3.31 -17.52 0.19
N PRO A 54 3.96 -18.12 -0.82
CA PRO A 54 3.35 -18.36 -2.12
C PRO A 54 2.11 -19.26 -2.06
N ALA A 55 2.11 -20.27 -1.19
CA ALA A 55 0.95 -21.15 -1.00
C ALA A 55 -0.19 -20.43 -0.29
N GLY A 56 0.14 -19.68 0.77
CA GLY A 56 -0.84 -18.86 1.50
C GLY A 56 -1.49 -17.80 0.60
N LEU A 57 -0.70 -17.17 -0.28
CA LEU A 57 -1.20 -16.17 -1.23
C LEU A 57 -2.17 -16.79 -2.26
N ARG A 58 -1.86 -18.00 -2.75
CA ARG A 58 -2.77 -18.77 -3.62
C ARG A 58 -4.08 -19.12 -2.92
N ASP A 59 -4.02 -19.54 -1.66
CA ASP A 59 -5.23 -19.81 -0.87
C ASP A 59 -6.02 -18.53 -0.58
N ARG A 60 -5.34 -17.40 -0.32
CA ARG A 60 -5.99 -16.11 -0.12
C ARG A 60 -6.75 -15.69 -1.37
N ALA A 61 -6.25 -16.01 -2.55
CA ALA A 61 -6.92 -15.65 -3.80
C ALA A 61 -8.31 -16.28 -3.97
N ARG A 62 -8.60 -17.40 -3.29
CA ARG A 62 -9.94 -18.03 -3.26
C ARG A 62 -11.02 -17.11 -2.66
N PHE A 63 -10.62 -16.15 -1.83
CA PHE A 63 -11.53 -15.14 -1.24
C PHE A 63 -11.80 -13.94 -2.18
N GLY A 64 -11.23 -13.96 -3.39
CA GLY A 64 -11.41 -12.98 -4.44
C GLY A 64 -10.49 -11.76 -4.35
N ALA A 65 -10.57 -10.92 -5.40
CA ALA A 65 -9.69 -9.77 -5.63
C ALA A 65 -9.85 -8.59 -4.67
N LYS A 66 -11.02 -8.50 -4.02
CA LYS A 66 -11.33 -7.42 -3.09
C LYS A 66 -10.77 -7.74 -1.72
N ARG A 67 -10.38 -6.71 -0.99
CA ARG A 67 -9.88 -6.85 0.38
C ARG A 67 -10.96 -7.48 1.26
N LEU A 68 -10.54 -8.18 2.31
CA LEU A 68 -11.36 -8.48 3.46
C LEU A 68 -11.09 -7.37 4.46
N ASP A 69 -12.10 -6.55 4.75
CA ASP A 69 -12.00 -5.57 5.83
C ASP A 69 -12.08 -6.27 7.20
N SER A 70 -12.01 -5.50 8.29
CA SER A 70 -12.02 -6.04 9.65
C SER A 70 -13.23 -6.92 9.93
N ASP A 71 -14.40 -6.56 9.39
CA ASP A 71 -15.64 -7.30 9.62
C ASP A 71 -15.61 -8.62 8.84
N LEU A 72 -15.21 -8.62 7.57
CA LEU A 72 -15.05 -9.85 6.81
C LEU A 72 -13.93 -10.76 7.36
N LEU A 73 -12.81 -10.18 7.81
CA LEU A 73 -11.72 -10.92 8.47
C LEU A 73 -12.19 -11.58 9.75
N HIS A 74 -13.02 -10.90 10.55
CA HIS A 74 -13.63 -11.47 11.74
C HIS A 74 -14.50 -12.69 11.40
N ILE A 75 -15.22 -12.68 10.27
CA ILE A 75 -16.00 -13.84 9.82
C ILE A 75 -15.08 -14.97 9.33
N VAL A 76 -14.25 -14.74 8.32
CA VAL A 76 -13.53 -15.83 7.62
C VAL A 76 -12.48 -16.53 8.48
N ARG A 77 -11.95 -15.84 9.51
CA ARG A 77 -10.99 -16.43 10.45
C ARG A 77 -11.65 -17.32 11.50
N ASN A 78 -12.93 -17.09 11.80
CA ASN A 78 -13.63 -17.75 12.89
C ASN A 78 -14.78 -18.65 12.44
N ALA A 79 -15.20 -18.57 11.18
CA ALA A 79 -16.25 -19.43 10.65
C ALA A 79 -15.86 -20.93 10.79
N PRO A 80 -16.77 -21.79 11.28
CA PRO A 80 -16.48 -23.18 11.59
C PRO A 80 -16.42 -24.05 10.32
N ALA A 81 -15.77 -25.22 10.42
CA ALA A 81 -15.73 -26.20 9.34
C ALA A 81 -17.09 -26.89 9.10
N GLU A 82 -17.90 -27.00 10.15
CA GLU A 82 -19.24 -27.57 10.11
C GLU A 82 -20.30 -26.49 10.34
N TRP A 83 -21.56 -26.79 10.04
CA TRP A 83 -22.65 -25.84 10.21
C TRP A 83 -22.93 -25.53 11.69
N GLU A 84 -22.82 -24.26 12.06
CA GLU A 84 -23.10 -23.81 13.43
C GLU A 84 -23.78 -22.45 13.46
N TYR A 85 -24.57 -22.19 14.50
CA TYR A 85 -25.23 -20.89 14.67
C TYR A 85 -24.19 -19.80 14.85
N TYR A 86 -24.29 -18.72 14.07
CA TYR A 86 -23.21 -17.73 13.99
C TYR A 86 -22.83 -17.07 15.33
N ARG A 87 -23.76 -16.97 16.28
CA ARG A 87 -23.47 -16.39 17.61
C ARG A 87 -22.78 -17.36 18.56
N ASP A 88 -22.88 -18.67 18.27
CA ASP A 88 -22.20 -19.71 19.03
C ASP A 88 -20.78 -19.90 18.45
N ALA A 89 -20.62 -19.78 17.12
CA ALA A 89 -19.36 -19.98 16.42
C ALA A 89 -18.39 -18.78 16.45
N LEU A 90 -18.90 -17.55 16.39
CA LEU A 90 -18.05 -16.35 16.29
C LEU A 90 -17.72 -15.77 17.68
N PRO A 91 -16.48 -15.32 17.93
CA PRO A 91 -16.16 -14.53 19.11
C PRO A 91 -17.04 -13.27 19.19
N HIS A 92 -17.34 -12.80 20.40
CA HIS A 92 -18.14 -11.58 20.54
C HIS A 92 -17.38 -10.38 19.94
N PRO A 93 -17.99 -9.61 19.02
CA PRO A 93 -17.28 -8.60 18.22
C PRO A 93 -17.00 -7.28 18.96
N GLY A 94 -17.49 -7.13 20.19
CA GLY A 94 -17.40 -5.89 20.97
C GLY A 94 -18.42 -4.81 20.55
N TYR A 95 -19.32 -5.13 19.61
CA TYR A 95 -20.42 -4.27 19.14
C TYR A 95 -21.70 -5.11 18.88
N PRO A 96 -22.87 -4.51 18.58
CA PRO A 96 -24.11 -5.26 18.40
C PRO A 96 -24.09 -6.28 17.24
N TRP A 97 -24.60 -7.50 17.47
CA TRP A 97 -24.69 -8.61 16.50
C TRP A 97 -25.39 -8.30 15.16
N ARG A 98 -26.13 -7.19 15.05
CA ARG A 98 -26.76 -6.79 13.78
C ARG A 98 -25.72 -6.50 12.69
N TYR A 99 -24.58 -5.91 13.05
CA TYR A 99 -23.51 -5.59 12.10
C TYR A 99 -22.76 -6.85 11.65
N VAL A 100 -22.62 -7.84 12.54
CA VAL A 100 -22.09 -9.16 12.17
C VAL A 100 -22.97 -9.85 11.15
N ARG A 101 -24.31 -9.73 11.28
CA ARG A 101 -25.24 -10.31 10.30
C ARG A 101 -25.09 -9.68 8.92
N GLU A 102 -24.90 -8.36 8.85
CA GLU A 102 -24.62 -7.67 7.58
C GLU A 102 -23.32 -8.17 6.93
N ALA A 103 -22.26 -8.33 7.73
CA ALA A 103 -20.99 -8.89 7.26
C ALA A 103 -21.11 -10.36 6.79
N ILE A 104 -21.94 -11.18 7.46
CA ILE A 104 -22.23 -12.55 7.06
C ILE A 104 -22.91 -12.59 5.69
N HIS A 105 -23.94 -11.76 5.47
CA HIS A 105 -24.60 -11.69 4.16
C HIS A 105 -23.62 -11.22 3.08
N GLN A 106 -22.80 -10.21 3.37
CA GLN A 106 -21.76 -9.75 2.44
C GLN A 106 -20.74 -10.86 2.12
N ALA A 107 -20.36 -11.68 3.10
CA ALA A 107 -19.45 -12.81 2.90
C ALA A 107 -20.09 -13.94 2.08
N ASP A 108 -21.39 -14.21 2.27
CA ASP A 108 -22.16 -15.18 1.49
C ASP A 108 -22.35 -14.71 0.03
N ASP A 109 -22.72 -13.43 -0.16
CA ASP A 109 -22.87 -12.80 -1.48
C ASP A 109 -21.54 -12.82 -2.27
N ARG A 110 -20.41 -12.74 -1.55
CA ARG A 110 -19.06 -12.90 -2.12
C ARG A 110 -18.69 -14.36 -2.36
N GLY A 111 -19.48 -15.32 -1.89
CA GLY A 111 -19.22 -16.75 -1.99
C GLY A 111 -17.99 -17.20 -1.22
N ILE A 112 -17.61 -16.50 -0.14
CA ILE A 112 -16.41 -16.78 0.67
C ILE A 112 -16.70 -17.54 1.97
N ILE A 113 -17.98 -17.60 2.36
CA ILE A 113 -18.53 -18.55 3.33
C ILE A 113 -19.80 -19.16 2.72
N GLU A 114 -20.43 -20.07 3.46
CA GLU A 114 -21.79 -20.51 3.17
C GLU A 114 -22.71 -20.16 4.34
N THR A 115 -23.94 -19.76 4.01
CA THR A 115 -25.00 -19.56 4.99
C THR A 115 -26.19 -20.48 4.75
N ARG A 116 -26.88 -20.85 5.84
CA ARG A 116 -28.19 -21.51 5.76
C ARG A 116 -29.08 -21.09 6.91
N LYS A 117 -30.38 -21.25 6.72
CA LYS A 117 -31.38 -20.98 7.77
C LYS A 117 -31.93 -22.30 8.32
N GLN A 118 -31.83 -22.49 9.64
CA GLN A 118 -32.48 -23.59 10.36
C GLN A 118 -33.43 -22.98 11.40
N GLY A 119 -34.74 -23.00 11.10
CA GLY A 119 -35.73 -22.29 11.93
C GLY A 119 -35.47 -20.79 11.95
N ASN A 120 -35.21 -20.23 13.13
CA ASN A 120 -34.85 -18.81 13.30
C ASN A 120 -33.34 -18.56 13.40
N ARG A 121 -32.49 -19.59 13.28
CA ARG A 121 -31.04 -19.50 13.40
C ARG A 121 -30.38 -19.42 12.04
N ILE A 122 -29.49 -18.46 11.87
CA ILE A 122 -28.57 -18.37 10.72
C ILE A 122 -27.34 -19.20 11.08
N GLN A 123 -27.13 -20.29 10.36
CA GLN A 123 -25.92 -21.08 10.48
C GLN A 123 -24.92 -20.68 9.42
N ILE A 124 -23.64 -20.69 9.78
CA ILE A 124 -22.53 -20.38 8.88
C ILE A 124 -21.58 -21.57 8.82
N ARG A 125 -20.86 -21.68 7.70
CA ARG A 125 -19.77 -22.63 7.50
C ARG A 125 -18.70 -22.00 6.62
N ARG A 126 -17.42 -22.21 6.95
CA ARG A 126 -16.31 -21.76 6.09
C ARG A 126 -16.20 -22.65 4.87
N LYS A 127 -15.89 -22.06 3.71
CA LYS A 127 -15.53 -22.79 2.49
C LYS A 127 -14.06 -23.20 2.50
N TRP A 128 -13.22 -22.31 3.02
CA TRP A 128 -11.78 -22.49 3.13
C TRP A 128 -11.29 -21.92 4.47
N PRO A 129 -10.24 -22.47 5.08
CA PRO A 129 -9.54 -21.78 6.15
C PRO A 129 -8.91 -20.48 5.61
N TYR A 130 -8.95 -19.41 6.40
CA TYR A 130 -8.22 -18.21 6.07
C TYR A 130 -6.71 -18.45 6.26
N PRO A 131 -5.87 -18.25 5.24
CA PRO A 131 -4.46 -18.64 5.29
C PRO A 131 -3.60 -17.61 6.01
N ASP A 132 -2.46 -18.07 6.53
CA ASP A 132 -1.35 -17.20 6.90
C ASP A 132 -0.49 -16.93 5.65
N TRP A 133 -0.74 -15.80 5.01
CA TRP A 133 -0.20 -15.49 3.67
C TRP A 133 0.81 -14.35 3.67
N VAL A 134 0.97 -13.65 4.79
CA VAL A 134 1.86 -12.49 4.95
C VAL A 134 3.04 -12.91 5.81
N GLU A 135 4.24 -12.89 5.25
CA GLU A 135 5.47 -13.22 5.98
C GLU A 135 6.07 -11.95 6.58
N ARG A 136 6.23 -10.90 5.76
CA ARG A 136 6.77 -9.60 6.21
C ARG A 136 6.05 -8.43 5.55
N ILE A 137 6.00 -7.32 6.27
CA ILE A 137 5.56 -6.01 5.81
C ILE A 137 6.75 -5.07 5.88
N VAL A 138 7.15 -4.51 4.76
CA VAL A 138 8.25 -3.54 4.68
C VAL A 138 7.68 -2.19 4.28
N ALA A 139 8.05 -1.14 5.01
CA ALA A 139 7.68 0.23 4.70
C ALA A 139 8.87 0.98 4.11
N ILE A 140 8.67 1.67 2.99
CA ILE A 140 9.69 2.49 2.33
C ILE A 140 9.14 3.91 2.15
N GLU A 141 9.80 4.88 2.75
CA GLU A 141 9.57 6.31 2.53
C GLU A 141 10.49 6.81 1.42
N ASN A 142 9.96 7.64 0.51
CA ASN A 142 10.73 8.14 -0.62
C ASN A 142 11.20 9.55 -0.34
N LYS A 143 12.50 9.77 -0.32
CA LYS A 143 13.08 11.10 -0.24
C LYS A 143 14.31 11.22 -1.16
N PRO A 144 14.12 11.58 -2.45
CA PRO A 144 15.21 11.60 -3.44
C PRO A 144 16.35 12.56 -3.08
N ASP A 145 16.01 13.66 -2.41
CA ASP A 145 16.88 14.75 -1.96
C ASP A 145 17.01 14.71 -0.42
N LEU A 146 17.51 13.60 0.11
CA LEU A 146 17.67 13.42 1.55
C LEU A 146 18.87 14.20 2.10
N ASP A 147 18.66 15.50 2.34
CA ASP A 147 19.58 16.37 3.10
C ASP A 147 19.21 16.45 4.59
N ALA A 148 20.02 17.17 5.37
CA ALA A 148 19.77 17.36 6.81
C ALA A 148 18.41 17.99 7.16
N SER A 149 17.88 18.86 6.31
CA SER A 149 16.56 19.47 6.53
C SER A 149 15.44 18.48 6.24
N ALA A 150 15.56 17.73 5.14
CA ALA A 150 14.69 16.65 4.76
C ALA A 150 14.66 15.54 5.82
N ALA A 151 15.83 15.14 6.33
CA ALA A 151 15.94 14.14 7.39
C ALA A 151 15.24 14.59 8.68
N ARG A 152 15.43 15.85 9.11
CA ARG A 152 14.71 16.41 10.27
C ARG A 152 13.18 16.41 10.06
N ALA A 153 12.72 16.72 8.85
CA ALA A 153 11.28 16.70 8.53
C ALA A 153 10.70 15.27 8.49
N LEU A 154 11.49 14.29 8.04
CA LEU A 154 11.09 12.89 7.93
C LEU A 154 11.15 12.14 9.27
N GLY A 155 12.07 12.52 10.15
CA GLY A 155 12.35 11.88 11.44
C GLY A 155 11.11 11.49 12.25
N PRO A 156 10.15 12.40 12.53
CA PRO A 156 8.97 12.08 13.32
C PRO A 156 8.12 10.93 12.76
N GLN A 157 8.08 10.77 11.43
CA GLN A 157 7.33 9.69 10.78
C GLN A 157 8.04 8.34 10.90
N LEU A 158 9.37 8.32 10.71
CA LEU A 158 10.17 7.11 10.88
C LEU A 158 10.20 6.66 12.33
N GLU A 159 10.32 7.60 13.27
CA GLU A 159 10.24 7.30 14.70
C GLU A 159 8.88 6.72 15.07
N PHE A 160 7.79 7.24 14.49
CA PHE A 160 6.46 6.64 14.66
C PHE A 160 6.42 5.21 14.14
N ASP A 161 6.97 4.95 12.95
CA ASP A 161 6.95 3.62 12.35
C ASP A 161 7.77 2.61 13.13
N VAL A 162 8.97 3.01 13.58
CA VAL A 162 9.84 2.20 14.44
C VAL A 162 9.17 1.93 15.78
N ALA A 163 8.61 2.95 16.43
CA ALA A 163 7.97 2.81 17.74
C ALA A 163 6.67 1.97 17.68
N MET A 164 5.85 2.15 16.64
CA MET A 164 4.62 1.39 16.47
C MET A 164 4.88 -0.05 15.98
N ALA A 165 5.98 -0.27 15.26
CA ALA A 165 6.38 -1.56 14.67
C ALA A 165 5.22 -2.26 13.95
N LEU A 166 4.54 -1.52 13.05
CA LEU A 166 3.53 -2.09 12.16
C LEU A 166 4.16 -2.73 10.92
N ALA A 167 5.35 -2.32 10.54
CA ALA A 167 6.19 -2.98 9.54
C ALA A 167 7.30 -3.76 10.27
N ASP A 168 7.77 -4.83 9.64
CA ASP A 168 8.92 -5.64 10.08
C ASP A 168 10.23 -4.86 9.84
N GLU A 169 10.26 -4.04 8.78
CA GLU A 169 11.38 -3.17 8.43
C GLU A 169 10.87 -1.82 7.94
N VAL A 170 11.64 -0.76 8.23
CA VAL A 170 11.39 0.60 7.77
C VAL A 170 12.62 1.06 7.01
N TRP A 171 12.40 1.64 5.83
CA TRP A 171 13.44 2.08 4.92
C TRP A 171 13.18 3.51 4.43
N VAL A 172 14.26 4.20 4.09
CA VAL A 172 14.22 5.43 3.29
C VAL A 172 14.91 5.17 1.96
N ALA A 173 14.20 5.36 0.86
CA ALA A 173 14.77 5.37 -0.47
C ALA A 173 15.18 6.80 -0.83
N THR A 174 16.46 6.99 -1.14
CA THR A 174 17.05 8.25 -1.60
C THR A 174 17.69 8.07 -2.96
N GLN A 175 17.92 9.16 -3.69
CA GLN A 175 18.61 9.07 -4.96
C GLN A 175 20.08 8.70 -4.75
N ALA A 176 20.58 7.77 -5.55
CA ALA A 176 22.01 7.48 -5.62
C ALA A 176 22.79 8.72 -6.07
N THR A 177 23.98 8.88 -5.49
CA THR A 177 24.93 9.95 -5.78
C THR A 177 26.24 9.35 -6.26
N ASP A 178 27.03 10.08 -7.03
CA ASP A 178 28.37 9.66 -7.45
C ASP A 178 29.42 9.72 -6.30
N GLU A 179 28.99 10.06 -5.09
CA GLU A 179 29.85 10.11 -3.91
C GLU A 179 30.21 8.69 -3.41
N THR A 180 31.45 8.51 -2.94
CA THR A 180 31.94 7.23 -2.40
C THR A 180 31.14 6.74 -1.20
N ILE A 181 30.57 7.65 -0.42
CA ILE A 181 29.72 7.36 0.74
C ILE A 181 28.40 8.07 0.48
N THR A 182 27.29 7.35 0.64
CA THR A 182 25.96 7.94 0.47
C THR A 182 25.74 9.06 1.50
N PRO A 183 25.47 10.31 1.09
CA PRO A 183 25.31 11.45 2.02
C PRO A 183 24.27 11.22 3.11
N ALA A 184 23.19 10.50 2.78
CA ALA A 184 22.13 10.13 3.70
C ALA A 184 22.61 9.38 4.96
N LEU A 185 23.78 8.73 4.92
CA LEU A 185 24.37 8.04 6.07
C LEU A 185 24.79 9.00 7.19
N PHE A 186 25.01 10.28 6.87
CA PHE A 186 25.37 11.30 7.85
C PHE A 186 24.14 11.96 8.50
N GLU A 187 22.93 11.61 8.05
CA GLU A 187 21.72 12.28 8.47
C GLU A 187 21.07 11.65 9.71
N GLY A 188 20.42 12.49 10.51
CA GLY A 188 19.83 12.13 11.80
C GLY A 188 18.54 11.30 11.70
N LEU A 189 18.58 10.16 11.02
CA LEU A 189 17.48 9.20 10.94
C LEU A 189 17.53 8.20 12.11
N PRO A 190 16.40 7.57 12.49
CA PRO A 190 16.42 6.50 13.48
C PRO A 190 17.34 5.36 13.03
N VAL A 191 18.24 4.90 13.91
CA VAL A 191 19.23 3.83 13.61
C VAL A 191 18.61 2.53 13.10
N ALA A 192 17.34 2.28 13.43
CA ALA A 192 16.61 1.11 12.98
C ALA A 192 16.13 1.20 11.52
N ALA A 193 16.10 2.40 10.92
CA ALA A 193 15.67 2.61 9.55
C ALA A 193 16.80 2.31 8.57
N GLY A 194 16.52 1.49 7.56
CA GLY A 194 17.43 1.21 6.45
C GLY A 194 17.49 2.36 5.44
N ILE A 195 18.54 2.41 4.63
CA ILE A 195 18.70 3.38 3.55
C ILE A 195 18.97 2.64 2.23
N LEU A 196 18.13 2.92 1.23
CA LEU A 196 18.28 2.46 -0.15
C LEU A 196 18.73 3.63 -1.02
N ALA A 197 19.88 3.52 -1.66
CA ALA A 197 20.33 4.44 -2.69
C ALA A 197 19.86 3.94 -4.06
N LEU A 198 18.84 4.57 -4.63
CA LEU A 198 18.25 4.19 -5.91
C LEU A 198 18.80 5.07 -7.03
N ASP A 199 19.34 4.45 -8.09
CA ASP A 199 19.49 5.08 -9.39
C ASP A 199 18.16 4.94 -10.17
N PRO A 200 17.40 6.03 -10.31
CA PRO A 200 16.10 6.00 -10.96
C PRO A 200 16.22 5.88 -12.47
N ASP A 201 17.36 6.13 -13.10
CA ASP A 201 17.52 5.97 -14.54
C ASP A 201 17.63 4.49 -14.88
N VAL A 202 18.59 3.78 -14.32
CA VAL A 202 18.81 2.36 -14.63
C VAL A 202 17.95 1.39 -13.81
N LEU A 203 17.19 1.89 -12.81
CA LEU A 203 16.38 1.08 -11.88
C LEU A 203 17.22 0.05 -11.12
N ALA A 204 18.35 0.48 -10.57
CA ALA A 204 19.17 -0.30 -9.65
C ALA A 204 19.20 0.42 -8.30
N ALA A 205 19.14 -0.34 -7.20
CA ALA A 205 19.30 0.22 -5.87
C ALA A 205 20.35 -0.56 -5.08
N GLU A 206 21.08 0.16 -4.25
CA GLU A 206 22.05 -0.37 -3.31
C GLU A 206 21.57 -0.14 -1.87
N VAL A 207 21.84 -1.10 -0.99
CA VAL A 207 21.61 -0.96 0.45
C VAL A 207 22.79 -0.17 1.03
N ALA A 208 22.59 1.12 1.28
CA ALA A 208 23.59 1.96 1.95
C ALA A 208 23.63 1.69 3.46
N TRP A 209 22.48 1.36 4.06
CA TRP A 209 22.36 0.98 5.46
C TRP A 209 21.27 -0.08 5.64
N HIS A 210 21.59 -1.18 6.31
CA HIS A 210 20.60 -2.23 6.56
C HIS A 210 19.63 -1.84 7.67
N PRO A 211 18.32 -2.08 7.51
CA PRO A 211 17.34 -1.86 8.56
C PRO A 211 17.53 -2.86 9.69
N ARG A 212 17.00 -2.49 10.86
CA ARG A 212 16.79 -3.45 11.95
C ARG A 212 15.42 -4.10 11.79
N GLN A 213 15.37 -5.42 12.01
CA GLN A 213 14.10 -6.12 12.16
C GLN A 213 13.38 -5.65 13.44
N LEU A 214 12.16 -5.15 13.29
CA LEU A 214 11.34 -4.62 14.38
C LEU A 214 10.55 -5.75 15.09
N THR A 215 10.28 -5.57 16.39
CA THR A 215 9.51 -6.53 17.19
C THR A 215 8.00 -6.34 16.99
N VAL A 216 7.48 -6.97 15.94
CA VAL A 216 6.06 -6.84 15.53
C VAL A 216 5.08 -7.57 16.46
N ASP A 217 5.58 -8.54 17.24
CA ASP A 217 4.87 -9.37 18.20
C ASP A 217 4.93 -8.86 19.65
N GLU A 218 5.75 -7.83 19.91
CA GLU A 218 5.77 -7.11 21.19
C GLU A 218 4.81 -5.91 21.20
N PRO A 219 4.44 -5.36 22.37
CA PRO A 219 3.66 -4.14 22.45
C PRO A 219 4.33 -2.98 21.70
N GLY A 220 3.58 -2.29 20.85
CA GLY A 220 4.06 -1.09 20.16
C GLY A 220 3.84 0.16 21.01
N THR A 221 4.59 1.23 20.72
CA THR A 221 4.44 2.51 21.42
C THR A 221 3.79 3.54 20.50
N ARG A 222 2.62 4.04 20.91
CA ARG A 222 1.95 5.14 20.22
C ARG A 222 2.27 6.45 20.91
N ILE A 223 2.97 7.32 20.20
CA ILE A 223 3.24 8.69 20.62
C ILE A 223 1.96 9.51 20.44
N LEU A 224 1.43 10.06 21.53
CA LEU A 224 0.21 10.87 21.56
C LEU A 224 0.51 12.36 21.48
N GLU A 225 1.62 12.77 22.08
CA GLU A 225 2.03 14.16 22.17
C GLU A 225 3.56 14.23 22.16
N ARG A 226 4.08 15.07 21.27
CA ARG A 226 5.47 15.51 21.30
C ARG A 226 5.47 16.96 21.77
N PRO A 227 6.15 17.29 22.86
CA PRO A 227 6.34 18.69 23.22
C PRO A 227 7.11 19.42 22.12
N ASP A 228 6.82 20.72 21.95
CA ASP A 228 7.33 21.53 20.84
C ASP A 228 8.86 21.70 20.85
N GLY A 229 9.51 21.41 21.98
CA GLY A 229 10.96 21.22 22.08
C GLY A 229 11.75 22.51 21.90
N GLY A 230 11.97 23.22 23.01
CA GLY A 230 13.03 24.22 23.13
C GLY A 230 14.17 23.70 24.01
N ASP A 231 15.34 24.36 23.98
CA ASP A 231 16.52 23.97 24.77
C ASP A 231 16.25 23.81 26.28
N HIS A 232 15.17 24.43 26.78
CA HIS A 232 14.73 24.41 28.18
C HIS A 232 13.38 23.69 28.41
N ASP A 233 12.83 23.01 27.40
CA ASP A 233 11.55 22.30 27.54
C ASP A 233 11.77 20.88 28.08
N GLY A 234 11.57 20.73 29.39
CA GLY A 234 11.63 19.45 30.11
C GLY A 234 10.31 18.66 30.10
N SER A 235 9.34 19.03 29.26
CA SER A 235 8.04 18.35 29.20
C SER A 235 8.20 16.90 28.75
N ALA A 236 7.51 15.99 29.42
CA ALA A 236 7.51 14.58 29.03
C ALA A 236 6.59 14.35 27.83
N ALA A 237 7.06 13.60 26.83
CA ALA A 237 6.20 13.09 25.77
C ALA A 237 5.12 12.16 26.35
N ARG A 238 3.90 12.21 25.80
CA ARG A 238 2.83 11.30 26.18
C ARG A 238 2.76 10.17 25.18
N PHE A 239 2.65 8.94 25.69
CA PHE A 239 2.52 7.75 24.86
C PHE A 239 1.61 6.72 25.53
N GLU A 240 1.14 5.77 24.73
CA GLU A 240 0.42 4.59 25.20
C GLU A 240 0.99 3.33 24.53
N TYR A 241 0.91 2.19 25.23
CA TYR A 241 1.26 0.90 24.67
C TYR A 241 0.08 0.32 23.90
N ILE A 242 0.41 -0.31 22.77
CA ILE A 242 -0.54 -0.96 21.88
C ILE A 242 -0.30 -2.46 21.93
N GLU A 243 -1.33 -3.19 22.35
CA GLU A 243 -1.27 -4.65 22.49
C GLU A 243 -0.86 -5.35 21.18
N PRO A 244 -0.06 -6.43 21.25
CA PRO A 244 0.33 -7.23 20.09
C PRO A 244 -0.83 -7.67 19.21
N ALA A 245 -1.95 -8.12 19.81
CA ALA A 245 -3.14 -8.53 19.06
C ALA A 245 -3.72 -7.39 18.22
N THR A 246 -3.73 -6.15 18.76
CA THR A 246 -4.16 -4.96 18.02
C THR A 246 -3.20 -4.64 16.86
N LYS A 247 -1.89 -4.84 17.04
CA LYS A 247 -0.91 -4.70 15.95
C LYS A 247 -1.15 -5.76 14.88
N ALA A 248 -1.33 -7.02 15.24
CA ALA A 248 -1.58 -8.12 14.31
C ALA A 248 -2.83 -7.87 13.44
N GLU A 249 -3.94 -7.41 14.04
CA GLU A 249 -5.14 -7.04 13.30
C GLU A 249 -4.90 -5.90 12.31
N LYS A 250 -4.16 -4.86 12.74
CA LYS A 250 -3.81 -3.71 11.87
C LYS A 250 -2.87 -4.10 10.74
N ARG A 251 -1.90 -4.96 11.01
CA ARG A 251 -0.96 -5.53 10.03
C ARG A 251 -1.71 -6.31 8.97
N LEU A 252 -2.62 -7.20 9.38
CA LEU A 252 -3.44 -7.96 8.45
C LEU A 252 -4.37 -7.06 7.63
N ALA A 253 -5.00 -6.05 8.25
CA ALA A 253 -5.83 -5.09 7.53
C ALA A 253 -5.02 -4.22 6.53
N LEU A 254 -3.76 -3.89 6.86
CA LEU A 254 -2.85 -3.22 5.95
C LEU A 254 -2.51 -4.12 4.76
N ALA A 255 -2.17 -5.38 5.02
CA ALA A 255 -1.86 -6.37 4.01
C ALA A 255 -3.05 -6.63 3.07
N GLU A 256 -4.26 -6.80 3.61
CA GLU A 256 -5.49 -6.95 2.82
C GLU A 256 -5.76 -5.76 1.89
N ARG A 257 -5.45 -4.55 2.35
CA ARG A 257 -5.57 -3.35 1.52
C ARG A 257 -4.48 -3.26 0.46
N ALA A 258 -3.25 -3.67 0.78
CA ALA A 258 -2.17 -3.79 -0.18
C ALA A 258 -2.50 -4.85 -1.24
N TYR A 259 -3.09 -5.99 -0.86
CA TYR A 259 -3.57 -7.02 -1.77
C TYR A 259 -4.62 -6.48 -2.76
N GLU A 260 -5.63 -5.76 -2.26
CA GLU A 260 -6.69 -5.21 -3.12
C GLU A 260 -6.21 -4.06 -4.00
N ARG A 261 -5.47 -3.11 -3.42
CA ARG A 261 -5.11 -1.87 -4.14
C ARG A 261 -3.87 -2.07 -4.99
N GLY A 262 -2.92 -2.89 -4.53
CA GLY A 262 -1.57 -2.99 -5.06
C GLY A 262 -1.03 -1.59 -5.36
N TRP A 263 -0.56 -1.41 -6.58
CA TRP A 263 -0.35 -0.07 -7.13
C TRP A 263 -1.66 0.72 -7.21
N ARG A 264 -1.82 1.69 -6.29
CA ARG A 264 -2.78 2.78 -6.46
C ARG A 264 -2.48 3.44 -7.80
N SER A 265 -3.42 3.40 -8.74
CA SER A 265 -3.13 3.92 -10.07
C SER A 265 -3.19 5.45 -10.00
N PHE A 266 -2.18 6.14 -10.54
CA PHE A 266 -2.17 7.61 -10.57
C PHE A 266 -3.39 8.19 -11.33
N VAL A 267 -4.02 7.41 -12.20
CA VAL A 267 -5.28 7.79 -12.89
C VAL A 267 -6.49 7.90 -11.95
N GLU A 268 -6.40 7.42 -10.71
CA GLU A 268 -7.45 7.58 -9.69
C GLU A 268 -7.45 8.98 -9.05
N THR A 269 -6.32 9.69 -9.16
CA THR A 269 -6.12 11.02 -8.54
C THR A 269 -5.77 12.10 -9.55
N MET A 270 -5.65 11.75 -10.82
CA MET A 270 -5.35 12.65 -11.93
C MET A 270 -6.56 12.77 -12.86
N ARG A 271 -6.41 13.56 -13.93
CA ARG A 271 -7.42 13.76 -14.98
C ARG A 271 -7.09 12.96 -16.24
N PRO A 272 -7.26 11.62 -16.25
CA PRO A 272 -7.11 10.82 -17.47
C PRO A 272 -8.16 11.18 -18.52
N ASP A 273 -9.24 11.87 -18.14
CA ASP A 273 -10.27 12.44 -19.01
C ASP A 273 -9.81 13.73 -19.73
N CYS A 274 -8.58 14.18 -19.51
CA CYS A 274 -7.97 15.30 -20.24
C CYS A 274 -7.32 14.81 -21.54
N ARG A 275 -7.49 15.53 -22.65
CA ARG A 275 -6.82 15.23 -23.95
C ARG A 275 -5.29 15.20 -23.85
N HIS A 276 -4.73 15.90 -22.87
CA HIS A 276 -3.28 16.05 -22.69
C HIS A 276 -2.68 14.93 -21.85
N PHE A 277 -3.52 14.06 -21.27
CA PHE A 277 -3.07 12.97 -20.43
C PHE A 277 -2.60 11.79 -21.29
N GLU A 278 -1.30 11.54 -21.27
CA GLU A 278 -0.66 10.44 -21.97
C GLU A 278 -0.06 9.44 -20.98
N LEU A 279 0.01 8.17 -21.40
CA LEU A 279 0.86 7.18 -20.76
C LEU A 279 2.12 7.02 -21.62
N ARG A 280 3.28 7.33 -21.05
CA ARG A 280 4.56 7.15 -21.72
C ARG A 280 5.36 6.03 -21.08
N THR A 281 6.14 5.32 -21.88
CA THR A 281 7.12 4.36 -21.37
C THR A 281 8.40 5.08 -20.98
N ARG A 282 8.87 4.87 -19.76
CA ARG A 282 10.19 5.33 -19.30
C ARG A 282 11.02 4.09 -18.99
N GLU A 283 11.90 3.73 -19.92
CA GLU A 283 12.74 2.52 -19.93
C GLU A 283 12.01 1.19 -19.65
N GLY A 284 12.04 0.28 -20.63
CA GLY A 284 11.31 -0.98 -20.55
C GLY A 284 9.79 -0.77 -20.47
N PRO A 285 9.03 -1.67 -19.82
CA PRO A 285 7.58 -1.67 -19.92
C PRO A 285 6.87 -0.71 -18.95
N GLN A 286 7.55 0.06 -18.08
CA GLN A 286 6.86 0.89 -17.08
C GLN A 286 6.11 2.06 -17.75
N LEU A 287 4.82 2.19 -17.46
CA LEU A 287 4.01 3.34 -17.90
C LEU A 287 3.96 4.39 -16.80
N VAL A 288 4.29 5.63 -17.15
CA VAL A 288 4.22 6.81 -16.29
C VAL A 288 3.25 7.84 -16.89
N PRO A 289 2.59 8.68 -16.07
CA PRO A 289 1.74 9.75 -16.60
C PRO A 289 2.60 10.83 -17.24
N TYR A 290 2.10 11.42 -18.31
CA TYR A 290 2.72 12.57 -18.97
C TYR A 290 1.64 13.57 -19.39
N CYS A 291 1.91 14.86 -19.22
CA CYS A 291 1.03 15.93 -19.67
C CYS A 291 1.65 16.62 -20.87
N SER A 292 1.07 16.47 -22.06
CA SER A 292 1.60 17.10 -23.28
C SER A 292 1.50 18.63 -23.27
N ALA A 293 0.51 19.21 -22.57
CA ALA A 293 0.43 20.66 -22.42
C ALA A 293 1.54 21.24 -21.54
N LYS A 294 1.94 20.51 -20.49
CA LYS A 294 3.00 20.94 -19.55
C LYS A 294 4.37 20.39 -19.90
N SER A 295 4.44 19.49 -20.87
CA SER A 295 5.64 18.78 -21.30
C SER A 295 6.41 18.06 -20.18
N CYS A 296 5.72 17.63 -19.13
CA CYS A 296 6.32 17.01 -17.95
C CYS A 296 5.53 15.77 -17.47
N GLN A 297 6.11 15.03 -16.53
CA GLN A 297 5.37 14.07 -15.71
C GLN A 297 4.65 14.83 -14.59
N PRO A 298 3.32 14.99 -14.65
CA PRO A 298 2.60 15.82 -13.68
C PRO A 298 2.41 15.08 -12.35
N THR A 299 2.33 15.85 -11.27
CA THR A 299 1.79 15.42 -9.98
C THR A 299 0.26 15.45 -9.98
N ALA A 300 -0.37 14.83 -8.98
CA ALA A 300 -1.83 14.86 -8.81
C ALA A 300 -2.36 16.28 -8.57
N ALA A 301 -1.59 17.14 -7.90
CA ALA A 301 -1.98 18.53 -7.67
C ALA A 301 -1.97 19.34 -8.98
N GLU A 302 -0.95 19.12 -9.81
CA GLU A 302 -0.85 19.77 -11.12
C GLU A 302 -1.91 19.26 -12.11
N CYS A 303 -2.23 17.96 -12.08
CA CYS A 303 -3.26 17.34 -12.92
C CYS A 303 -4.57 17.17 -12.15
N SER A 304 -5.08 18.26 -11.58
CA SER A 304 -6.28 18.29 -10.74
C SER A 304 -7.46 19.01 -11.42
N GLY A 305 -8.57 19.17 -10.67
CA GLY A 305 -9.76 19.88 -11.13
C GLY A 305 -9.53 21.37 -11.44
N SER A 306 -8.50 21.99 -10.86
CA SER A 306 -8.16 23.41 -11.06
C SER A 306 -7.14 23.66 -12.19
N CYS A 307 -6.74 22.62 -12.93
CA CYS A 307 -5.77 22.76 -14.01
C CYS A 307 -6.33 23.62 -15.15
N SER A 308 -5.72 24.78 -15.40
CA SER A 308 -6.12 25.71 -16.47
C SER A 308 -5.94 25.17 -17.89
N ALA A 309 -5.02 24.22 -18.08
CA ALA A 309 -4.80 23.52 -19.34
C ALA A 309 -5.71 22.28 -19.51
N PHE A 310 -6.70 22.07 -18.63
CA PHE A 310 -7.60 20.94 -18.75
C PHE A 310 -8.51 21.08 -19.97
N GLU A 311 -8.47 20.08 -20.84
CA GLU A 311 -9.38 19.98 -21.99
C GLU A 311 -10.05 18.60 -21.98
N PRO A 312 -11.38 18.52 -21.76
CA PRO A 312 -12.08 17.25 -21.61
C PRO A 312 -12.11 16.44 -22.90
N GLU A 313 -12.10 15.11 -22.76
CA GLU A 313 -12.25 14.17 -23.86
C GLU A 313 -13.52 13.29 -23.73
N PRO A 314 -14.35 13.16 -24.79
CA PRO A 314 -14.21 13.80 -26.11
C PRO A 314 -14.40 15.33 -26.03
N PRO A 315 -13.73 16.12 -26.90
CA PRO A 315 -14.02 17.53 -27.02
C PRO A 315 -15.53 17.77 -27.18
N VAL A 316 -16.05 18.85 -26.59
CA VAL A 316 -17.51 19.14 -26.55
C VAL A 316 -18.15 19.19 -27.95
N TRP A 317 -17.40 19.43 -29.01
CA TRP A 317 -17.91 19.39 -30.38
C TRP A 317 -18.06 17.97 -30.97
N ARG A 318 -17.41 16.96 -30.37
CA ARG A 318 -17.52 15.53 -30.73
C ARG A 318 -18.65 14.80 -30.00
N THR A 319 -19.33 15.41 -29.02
CA THR A 319 -20.43 14.75 -28.27
C THR A 319 -21.77 14.68 -29.03
N LYS A 320 -21.83 15.13 -30.29
CA LYS A 320 -23.06 15.16 -31.11
C LYS A 320 -23.32 13.91 -31.97
N GLY A 321 -22.67 12.76 -31.72
CA GLY A 321 -22.84 11.52 -32.51
C GLY A 321 -22.67 10.22 -31.71
N TRP A 322 -23.23 9.11 -32.21
CA TRP A 322 -23.42 7.83 -31.48
C TRP A 322 -22.55 6.67 -32.03
N PRO A 323 -22.00 5.76 -31.19
CA PRO A 323 -21.57 5.91 -29.80
C PRO A 323 -20.04 6.11 -29.71
N ILE A 324 -19.59 7.20 -29.08
CA ILE A 324 -18.18 7.37 -28.67
C ILE A 324 -18.02 6.81 -27.26
N GLU A 325 -18.26 5.51 -27.08
CA GLU A 325 -17.94 4.87 -25.81
C GLU A 325 -16.43 4.62 -25.72
N GLY A 326 -15.73 5.53 -25.04
CA GLY A 326 -14.34 5.33 -24.60
C GLY A 326 -13.34 6.23 -25.31
N GLY A 327 -13.03 7.36 -24.68
CA GLY A 327 -11.85 8.16 -25.01
C GLY A 327 -10.55 7.49 -24.53
N PRO A 328 -9.38 7.92 -25.06
CA PRO A 328 -8.04 7.64 -24.54
C PRO A 328 -7.94 7.52 -23.03
N GLY A 329 -8.62 8.38 -22.26
CA GLY A 329 -8.69 8.26 -20.80
C GLY A 329 -9.24 6.93 -20.29
N LYS A 330 -10.40 6.49 -20.81
CA LYS A 330 -11.00 5.19 -20.48
C LYS A 330 -10.08 4.04 -20.90
N ARG A 331 -9.40 4.17 -22.05
CA ARG A 331 -8.42 3.18 -22.52
C ARG A 331 -7.19 3.12 -21.62
N CYS A 332 -6.67 4.25 -21.15
CA CYS A 332 -5.56 4.32 -20.19
C CYS A 332 -5.92 3.62 -18.87
N GLN A 333 -7.11 3.90 -18.34
CA GLN A 333 -7.62 3.25 -17.13
C GLN A 333 -7.75 1.73 -17.33
N GLN A 334 -8.33 1.29 -18.45
CA GLN A 334 -8.47 -0.13 -18.79
C GLN A 334 -7.11 -0.83 -18.93
N LEU A 335 -6.14 -0.19 -19.60
CA LEU A 335 -4.78 -0.71 -19.77
C LEU A 335 -4.09 -0.90 -18.42
N LEU A 336 -4.11 0.12 -17.55
CA LEU A 336 -3.50 0.04 -16.23
C LEU A 336 -4.22 -1.00 -15.35
N ALA A 337 -5.55 -1.10 -15.42
CA ALA A 337 -6.32 -2.13 -14.71
C ALA A 337 -5.97 -3.55 -15.20
N ALA A 338 -5.85 -3.75 -16.52
CA ALA A 338 -5.45 -5.04 -17.09
C ALA A 338 -4.03 -5.43 -16.68
N ARG A 339 -3.08 -4.48 -16.71
CA ARG A 339 -1.71 -4.72 -16.26
C ARG A 339 -1.64 -5.08 -14.77
N ARG A 340 -2.41 -4.40 -13.92
CA ARG A 340 -2.54 -4.74 -12.49
C ARG A 340 -3.08 -6.16 -12.30
N ARG A 341 -4.09 -6.57 -13.07
CA ARG A 341 -4.66 -7.93 -12.99
C ARG A 341 -3.65 -9.01 -13.37
N ARG A 342 -2.87 -8.82 -14.44
CA ARG A 342 -1.86 -9.80 -14.89
C ARG A 342 -0.76 -10.08 -13.88
N ARG A 343 -0.50 -9.16 -12.96
CA ARG A 343 0.52 -9.33 -11.90
C ARG A 343 -0.04 -9.89 -10.60
N ARG A 344 -1.35 -10.11 -10.51
CA ARG A 344 -1.96 -10.75 -9.34
C ARG A 344 -1.94 -12.25 -9.53
N LEU A 345 -1.11 -12.92 -8.75
CA LEU A 345 -1.10 -14.38 -8.68
C LEU A 345 -2.41 -14.90 -8.05
N GLY A 346 -2.89 -16.04 -8.56
CA GLY A 346 -4.08 -16.74 -8.03
C GLY A 346 -5.43 -16.32 -8.61
N GLN A 347 -5.49 -15.55 -9.70
CA GLN A 347 -6.75 -15.17 -10.38
C GLN A 347 -6.82 -15.66 -11.83
N GLU A 348 -6.25 -16.83 -12.11
CA GLU A 348 -6.40 -17.50 -13.41
C GLU A 348 -7.82 -18.04 -13.62
#